data_AF-A0A2U2DHI7-F1
#
_entry.id   AF-A0A2U2DHI7-F1
#
_cell.length_a   1.000
_cell.length_b   1.000
_cell.length_c   1.000
_cell.angle_alpha   90.00
_cell.angle_beta   90.00
_cell.angle_gamma   90.00
#
_symmetry.space_group_name_H-M   'P 1'
#
loop_
_entity.id
_entity.type
_entity.pdbx_description
1 polymer ?
#
loop_
_entity_poly.entity_id
_entity_poly.type
_entity_poly.pdbx_seq_one_letter_code
_entity_poly.pdbx_strand_id
1 'polypeptide(L)'
;MQHDDLPLFAYVPPVKIIPFPALKRVGQAKKIAEQLAKARTQREADHILSRSVQAYSRQMSSARVAEPDIARETLDFLTLIHAQCLKLRARWRPSLPRQSDGTDNPRGAA
;
A
#
# COMPACT_ATOMS: atom_id res chain seq x y z
N MET A 1 -4.20 42.54 21.04
CA MET A 1 -5.38 41.67 20.84
C MET A 1 -4.91 40.48 20.02
N GLN A 2 -4.64 39.35 20.70
CA GLN A 2 -4.28 38.08 20.06
C GLN A 2 -5.53 37.53 19.36
N HIS A 3 -5.42 37.23 18.08
CA HIS A 3 -6.51 36.78 17.21
C HIS A 3 -6.50 35.26 17.00
N ASP A 4 -5.89 34.50 17.92
CA ASP A 4 -5.57 33.08 17.71
C ASP A 4 -6.61 32.11 18.32
N ASP A 5 -7.64 32.61 19.01
CA ASP A 5 -8.63 31.80 19.74
C ASP A 5 -9.89 31.43 18.92
N LEU A 6 -9.84 31.49 17.58
CA LEU A 6 -10.98 31.07 16.75
C LEU A 6 -10.90 29.56 16.43
N PRO A 7 -11.82 28.72 16.96
CA PRO A 7 -11.81 27.27 16.74
C PRO A 7 -12.05 26.86 15.28
N LEU A 8 -12.47 27.80 14.43
CA LEU A 8 -12.60 27.60 12.99
C LEU A 8 -11.25 27.30 12.29
N PHE A 9 -10.13 27.77 12.84
CA PHE A 9 -8.79 27.49 12.28
C PHE A 9 -8.12 26.23 12.86
N ALA A 10 -8.69 25.65 13.91
CA ALA A 10 -8.25 24.39 14.51
C ALA A 10 -9.04 23.17 13.98
N TYR A 11 -9.73 23.30 12.84
CA TYR A 11 -10.45 22.21 12.23
C TYR A 11 -9.49 21.13 11.72
N VAL A 12 -9.42 20.02 12.45
CA VAL A 12 -8.80 18.78 12.00
C VAL A 12 -9.91 17.91 11.40
N PRO A 13 -9.91 17.65 10.08
CA PRO A 13 -10.93 16.80 9.50
C PRO A 13 -10.86 15.41 10.14
N PRO A 14 -12.02 14.83 10.52
CA PRO A 14 -12.06 13.52 11.16
C PRO A 14 -11.61 12.38 10.22
N VAL A 15 -11.56 12.66 8.91
CA VAL A 15 -11.19 11.69 7.88
C VAL A 15 -10.15 12.29 6.96
N LYS A 16 -9.03 11.58 6.82
CA LYS A 16 -7.99 11.91 5.85
C LYS A 16 -8.37 11.35 4.48
N ILE A 17 -8.62 12.24 3.52
CA ILE A 17 -8.95 11.85 2.15
C ILE A 17 -7.66 11.47 1.43
N ILE A 18 -7.49 10.18 1.13
CA ILE A 18 -6.39 9.70 0.28
C ILE A 18 -6.90 9.62 -1.16
N PRO A 19 -6.29 10.37 -2.09
CA PRO A 19 -6.62 10.24 -3.50
C PRO A 19 -6.21 8.84 -3.97
N PHE A 20 -7.18 8.09 -4.51
CA PHE A 20 -7.01 6.76 -5.09
C PHE A 20 -6.56 5.64 -4.11
N PRO A 21 -7.36 5.36 -3.06
CA PRO A 21 -6.99 4.41 -2.01
C PRO A 21 -6.81 2.99 -2.56
N ALA A 22 -5.84 2.25 -2.04
CA ALA A 22 -5.48 0.92 -2.49
C ALA A 22 -6.69 -0.04 -2.48
N LEU A 23 -7.52 0.05 -1.44
CA LEU A 23 -8.75 -0.75 -1.28
C LEU A 23 -9.73 -0.62 -2.45
N LYS A 24 -9.77 0.52 -3.13
CA LYS A 24 -10.66 0.74 -4.29
C LYS A 24 -10.02 0.30 -5.63
N ARG A 25 -8.79 -0.23 -5.62
CA ARG A 25 -8.03 -0.62 -6.82
C ARG A 25 -8.04 -2.12 -7.13
N VAL A 26 -9.07 -2.84 -6.67
CA VAL A 26 -9.21 -4.30 -6.87
C VAL A 26 -9.10 -4.71 -8.35
N GLY A 27 -9.73 -3.96 -9.26
CA GLY A 27 -9.64 -4.25 -10.70
C GLY A 27 -8.22 -4.13 -11.26
N GLN A 28 -7.45 -3.14 -10.80
CA GLN A 28 -6.06 -2.98 -11.20
C GLN A 28 -5.18 -4.09 -10.62
N ALA A 29 -5.36 -4.43 -9.34
CA ALA A 29 -4.66 -5.54 -8.71
C ALA A 29 -4.96 -6.89 -9.40
N LYS A 30 -6.21 -7.11 -9.82
CA LYS A 30 -6.60 -8.30 -10.60
C LYS A 30 -5.85 -8.36 -11.94
N LYS A 31 -5.82 -7.25 -12.69
CA LYS A 31 -5.09 -7.18 -13.98
C LYS A 31 -3.60 -7.48 -13.81
N ILE A 32 -2.98 -6.95 -12.75
CA ILE A 32 -1.57 -7.24 -12.44
C ILE A 32 -1.40 -8.72 -12.08
N ALA A 33 -2.27 -9.28 -11.25
CA ALA A 33 -2.23 -10.70 -10.90
C ALA A 33 -2.39 -11.61 -12.13
N GLU A 34 -3.23 -11.24 -13.11
CA GLU A 34 -3.34 -11.95 -14.39
C GLU A 34 -2.05 -11.88 -15.22
N GLN A 35 -1.37 -10.73 -15.23
CA GLN A 35 -0.07 -10.58 -15.89
C GLN A 35 1.00 -11.42 -15.19
N LEU A 36 1.03 -11.40 -13.85
CA LEU A 36 1.92 -12.23 -13.05
C LEU A 36 1.66 -13.72 -13.28
N ALA A 37 0.40 -14.15 -13.40
CA ALA A 37 0.08 -15.55 -13.72
C ALA A 37 0.61 -16.00 -15.09
N LYS A 38 0.75 -15.07 -16.04
CA LYS A 38 1.21 -15.31 -17.42
C LYS A 38 2.72 -15.12 -17.59
N ALA A 39 3.41 -14.52 -16.63
CA ALA A 39 4.83 -14.24 -16.73
C ALA A 39 5.64 -15.54 -16.85
N ARG A 40 6.56 -15.57 -17.82
CA ARG A 40 7.35 -16.77 -18.16
C ARG A 40 8.55 -16.92 -17.23
N THR A 41 9.09 -15.81 -16.75
CA THR A 41 10.29 -15.77 -15.92
C THR A 41 10.07 -14.97 -14.64
N GLN A 42 10.85 -15.26 -13.60
CA GLN A 42 10.86 -14.47 -12.35
C GLN A 42 11.18 -13.00 -12.64
N ARG A 43 12.16 -12.72 -13.52
CA ARG A 43 12.55 -11.35 -13.88
C ARG A 43 11.41 -10.56 -14.50
N GLU A 44 10.62 -11.20 -15.35
CA GLU A 44 9.43 -10.58 -15.96
C GLU A 44 8.38 -10.26 -14.90
N ALA A 45 8.11 -11.20 -14.00
CA ALA A 45 7.18 -11.00 -12.89
C ALA A 45 7.62 -9.84 -11.97
N ASP A 46 8.91 -9.80 -11.61
CA ASP A 46 9.49 -8.72 -10.79
C ASP A 46 9.38 -7.37 -11.49
N HIS A 47 9.62 -7.32 -12.81
CA HIS A 47 9.48 -6.10 -13.59
C HIS A 47 8.02 -5.60 -13.64
N ILE A 48 7.05 -6.48 -13.88
CA ILE A 48 5.62 -6.17 -13.88
C ILE A 48 5.21 -5.58 -12.52
N LEU A 49 5.61 -6.26 -11.43
CA LEU A 49 5.29 -5.84 -10.07
C LEU A 49 5.92 -4.49 -9.74
N SER A 50 7.24 -4.37 -9.92
CA SER A 50 8.01 -3.15 -9.63
C SER A 50 7.46 -1.95 -10.39
N ARG A 51 7.21 -2.09 -11.70
CA ARG A 51 6.62 -1.03 -12.51
C ARG A 51 5.25 -0.61 -11.99
N SER A 52 4.42 -1.56 -11.59
CA SER A 52 3.06 -1.28 -11.12
C SER A 52 3.06 -0.54 -9.77
N VAL A 53 3.92 -0.97 -8.84
CA VAL A 53 4.10 -0.33 -7.53
C VAL A 53 4.67 1.07 -7.68
N GLN A 54 5.71 1.24 -8.51
CA GLN A 54 6.31 2.55 -8.76
C GLN A 54 5.30 3.51 -9.40
N ALA A 55 4.50 3.05 -10.36
CA ALA A 55 3.46 3.87 -10.97
C ALA A 55 2.41 4.32 -9.94
N TYR A 56 2.03 3.42 -9.02
CA TYR A 56 1.08 3.75 -7.95
C TYR A 56 1.64 4.77 -6.96
N SER A 57 2.85 4.55 -6.46
CA SER A 57 3.55 5.49 -5.56
C SER A 57 3.75 6.86 -6.22
N ARG A 58 4.17 6.91 -7.49
CA ARG A 58 4.30 8.17 -8.25
C ARG A 58 2.98 8.92 -8.36
N GLN A 59 1.87 8.23 -8.61
CA GLN A 59 0.56 8.87 -8.70
C GLN A 59 0.16 9.52 -7.37
N MET A 60 0.44 8.88 -6.24
CA MET A 60 0.16 9.45 -4.92
C MET A 60 1.10 10.62 -4.59
N SER A 61 2.38 10.50 -4.94
CA SER A 61 3.36 11.59 -4.79
C SER A 61 2.97 12.81 -5.63
N SER A 62 2.53 12.62 -6.88
CA SER A 62 2.01 13.71 -7.73
C SER A 62 0.76 14.37 -7.15
N ALA A 63 -0.04 13.61 -6.39
CA ALA A 63 -1.20 14.13 -5.66
C ALA A 63 -0.84 14.74 -4.28
N ARG A 64 0.45 14.91 -3.98
CA ARG A 64 0.98 15.48 -2.73
C ARG A 64 0.55 14.72 -1.47
N VAL A 65 0.35 13.41 -1.59
CA VAL A 65 0.16 12.53 -0.42
C VAL A 65 1.47 12.46 0.35
N ALA A 66 1.41 12.45 1.69
CA ALA A 66 2.61 12.38 2.51
C ALA A 66 3.26 10.99 2.40
N GLU A 67 4.60 10.97 2.38
CA GLU A 67 5.40 9.74 2.25
C GLU A 67 4.99 8.59 3.19
N PRO A 68 4.70 8.79 4.50
CA PRO A 68 4.25 7.69 5.35
C PRO A 68 2.92 7.09 4.90
N ASP A 69 2.01 7.88 4.34
CA ASP A 69 0.75 7.34 3.79
C ASP A 69 1.00 6.62 2.47
N ILE A 70 1.89 7.15 1.61
CA ILE A 70 2.30 6.48 0.36
C ILE A 70 2.85 5.10 0.65
N ALA A 71 3.71 4.97 1.67
CA ALA A 71 4.27 3.70 2.09
C ALA A 71 3.18 2.73 2.57
N ARG A 72 2.27 3.18 3.43
CA ARG A 72 1.14 2.37 3.91
C ARG A 72 0.24 1.90 2.77
N GLU A 73 -0.20 2.82 1.92
CA GLU A 73 -1.06 2.50 0.78
C GLU A 73 -0.37 1.56 -0.22
N THR A 74 0.95 1.72 -0.41
CA THR A 74 1.73 0.81 -1.26
C THR A 74 1.76 -0.62 -0.70
N LEU A 75 1.88 -0.77 0.62
CA LEU A 75 1.78 -2.07 1.29
C LEU A 75 0.38 -2.67 1.14
N ASP A 76 -0.66 -1.86 1.30
CA ASP A 76 -2.05 -2.30 1.11
C ASP A 76 -2.28 -2.75 -0.34
N PHE A 77 -1.71 -2.03 -1.31
CA PHE A 77 -1.82 -2.39 -2.72
C PHE A 77 -1.07 -3.68 -3.05
N LEU A 78 0.13 -3.89 -2.49
CA LEU A 78 0.86 -5.15 -2.59
C LEU A 78 0.07 -6.32 -1.99
N THR A 79 -0.53 -6.11 -0.83
CA THR A 79 -1.39 -7.11 -0.16
C THR A 79 -2.60 -7.45 -1.02
N LEU A 80 -3.20 -6.45 -1.67
CA LEU A 80 -4.31 -6.64 -2.60
C LEU A 80 -3.89 -7.47 -3.82
N ILE A 81 -2.74 -7.17 -4.42
CA ILE A 81 -2.18 -7.94 -5.55
C ILE A 81 -1.91 -9.39 -5.11
N HIS A 82 -1.30 -9.58 -3.94
CA HIS A 82 -1.04 -10.91 -3.39
C HIS A 82 -2.33 -11.72 -3.25
N ALA A 83 -3.38 -11.13 -2.68
CA ALA A 83 -4.68 -11.78 -2.54
C ALA A 83 -5.30 -12.17 -3.90
N GLN A 84 -5.17 -11.34 -4.93
CA GLN A 84 -5.65 -11.69 -6.28
C GLN A 84 -4.79 -12.78 -6.93
N CYS A 85 -3.47 -12.78 -6.71
CA CYS A 85 -2.57 -13.84 -7.18
C CYS A 85 -2.96 -15.19 -6.57
N LEU A 86 -3.32 -15.22 -5.28
CA LEU A 86 -3.82 -16.44 -4.63
C LEU A 86 -5.12 -16.94 -5.26
N LYS A 87 -6.07 -16.05 -5.54
CA LYS A 87 -7.35 -16.41 -6.21
C LYS A 87 -7.13 -17.00 -7.59
N LEU A 88 -6.18 -16.47 -8.35
CA LEU A 88 -5.84 -16.94 -9.69
C LEU A 88 -4.86 -18.12 -9.69
N ARG A 89 -4.39 -18.57 -8.51
CA ARG A 89 -3.34 -19.58 -8.36
C ARG A 89 -2.09 -19.25 -9.20
N ALA A 90 -1.74 -17.97 -9.26
CA ALA A 90 -0.60 -17.50 -10.01
C ALA A 90 0.69 -18.12 -9.47
N ARG A 91 1.58 -18.55 -10.37
CA ARG A 91 2.89 -19.10 -10.01
C ARG A 91 3.76 -18.06 -9.29
N TRP A 92 3.71 -16.82 -9.77
CA TRP A 92 4.50 -15.71 -9.24
C TRP A 92 3.62 -14.86 -8.33
N ARG A 93 4.13 -14.56 -7.13
CA ARG A 93 3.42 -13.76 -6.12
C ARG A 93 4.39 -12.83 -5.41
N PRO A 94 3.97 -11.59 -5.08
CA PRO A 94 4.78 -10.68 -4.30
C PRO A 94 5.02 -11.23 -2.88
N SER A 95 6.23 -11.08 -2.36
CA SER A 95 6.50 -11.26 -0.93
C SER A 95 5.93 -10.07 -0.17
N LEU A 96 5.12 -10.34 0.85
CA LEU A 96 4.66 -9.32 1.77
C LEU A 96 5.70 -9.18 2.89
N PRO A 97 6.05 -7.96 3.31
CA PRO A 97 6.89 -7.79 4.48
C PRO A 97 6.20 -8.45 5.67
N ARG A 98 6.95 -9.27 6.40
CA ARG A 98 6.47 -9.90 7.63
C ARG A 98 6.12 -8.77 8.58
N GLN A 99 4.85 -8.63 8.95
CA GLN A 99 4.48 -7.76 10.06
C GLN A 99 5.26 -8.30 11.27
N SER A 100 6.19 -7.50 11.78
CA SER A 100 6.83 -7.80 13.05
C SER A 100 5.74 -7.71 14.10
N ASP A 101 5.18 -8.85 14.49
CA ASP A 101 4.30 -8.95 15.65
C ASP A 101 5.09 -8.40 16.83
N GLY A 102 4.70 -7.22 17.32
CA GLY A 102 5.31 -6.54 18.46
C GLY A 102 5.05 -7.31 19.75
N THR A 103 5.68 -8.48 19.90
CA THR A 103 5.73 -9.25 21.14
C THR A 103 7.13 -9.17 21.73
N ASP A 104 7.66 -7.95 21.87
CA ASP A 104 8.72 -7.70 22.85
C ASP A 104 8.05 -7.66 24.21
N ASN A 105 8.10 -8.78 24.93
CA ASN A 105 7.62 -8.91 26.30
C ASN A 105 8.80 -8.68 27.25
N PRO A 106 9.01 -7.50 27.86
CA PRO A 106 10.11 -7.27 28.79
C PRO A 106 9.75 -7.72 30.21
N ARG A 107 9.34 -8.98 30.38
CA ARG A 107 9.11 -9.57 31.70
C ARG A 107 9.70 -10.98 31.76
N GLY A 108 10.97 -11.04 32.14
CA GLY A 108 11.68 -12.30 32.30
C GLY A 108 13.12 -12.14 32.77
N ALA A 109 13.32 -11.56 33.95
CA ALA A 109 14.49 -11.85 34.79
C ALA A 109 14.05 -11.65 36.24
N ALA A 110 13.78 -12.79 36.89
CA ALA A 110 13.56 -12.93 38.31
C ALA A 110 14.89 -12.92 39.06
#